data_AF-A0A521HCL7-F1
#
_entry.id   AF-A0A521HCL7-F1
#
_cell.length_a   1.000
_cell.length_b   1.000
_cell.length_c   1.000
_cell.angle_alpha   90.00
_cell.angle_beta   90.00
_cell.angle_gamma   90.00
#
_symmetry.space_group_name_H-M   'P 1'
#
loop_
_entity.id
_entity.type
_entity.pdbx_description
1 polymer ?
#
loop_
_entity_poly.entity_id
_entity_poly.type
_entity_poly.pdbx_seq_one_letter_code
_entity_poly.pdbx_strand_id
1 'polypeptide(L)'
;MTKIKSKPKPEYFQDYRQKIGDSIRVFREKNEYSQDDLAEIMEVSRTTISKIENGKFAISIDYIVKFGWYLDFDFVLMKKIKTGNSK
;
A
#
# COMPACT_ATOMS: atom_id res chain seq x y z
N MET A 1 27.11 20.05 -12.40
CA MET A 1 26.87 19.67 -10.99
C MET A 1 25.63 18.78 -10.93
N THR A 2 25.81 17.48 -10.83
CA THR A 2 24.71 16.50 -10.72
C THR A 2 24.02 16.72 -9.38
N LYS A 3 22.74 17.12 -9.37
CA LYS A 3 21.95 17.22 -8.15
C LYS A 3 21.74 15.81 -7.58
N ILE A 4 22.65 15.37 -6.72
CA ILE A 4 22.50 14.11 -5.99
C ILE A 4 21.30 14.31 -5.05
N LYS A 5 20.19 13.62 -5.32
CA LYS A 5 19.05 13.60 -4.39
C LYS A 5 19.56 13.02 -3.07
N SER A 6 19.33 13.73 -1.96
CA SER A 6 19.58 13.17 -0.63
C SER A 6 18.75 11.90 -0.42
N LYS A 7 19.25 10.98 0.40
CA LYS A 7 18.52 9.75 0.74
C LYS A 7 17.13 10.12 1.31
N PRO A 8 16.06 9.41 0.93
CA PRO A 8 14.74 9.62 1.51
C PRO A 8 14.77 9.35 3.01
N LYS A 9 14.06 10.17 3.78
CA LYS A 9 13.95 10.00 5.23
C LYS A 9 13.06 8.79 5.57
N PRO A 10 13.27 8.11 6.71
CA PRO A 10 12.45 6.97 7.13
C PRO A 10 10.94 7.23 7.13
N GLU A 11 10.52 8.43 7.51
CA GLU A 11 9.10 8.83 7.56
C GLU A 11 8.44 8.80 6.18
N TYR A 12 9.23 9.01 5.12
CA TYR A 12 8.75 8.91 3.75
C TYR A 12 8.28 7.49 3.43
N PHE A 13 9.02 6.47 3.85
CA PHE A 13 8.59 5.08 3.64
C PHE A 13 7.35 4.74 4.48
N GLN A 14 7.26 5.28 5.69
CA GLN A 14 6.08 5.09 6.54
C GLN A 14 4.82 5.69 5.92
N ASP A 15 4.89 6.91 5.39
CA ASP A 15 3.77 7.59 4.73
C ASP A 15 3.23 6.78 3.54
N TYR A 16 4.13 6.25 2.70
CA TYR A 16 3.71 5.41 1.57
C TYR A 16 3.11 4.08 2.01
N ARG A 17 3.68 3.43 3.04
CA ARG A 17 3.10 2.20 3.60
C ARG A 17 1.70 2.45 4.15
N GLN A 18 1.47 3.58 4.82
CA GLN A 18 0.16 3.93 5.33
C GLN A 18 -0.84 4.14 4.19
N LYS A 19 -0.49 4.95 3.18
CA LYS A 19 -1.36 5.21 2.01
C LYS A 19 -1.74 3.94 1.24
N ILE A 20 -0.78 3.04 1.05
CA ILE A 20 -1.03 1.76 0.38
C ILE A 20 -1.91 0.88 1.27
N GLY A 21 -1.62 0.79 2.57
CA GLY A 21 -2.42 0.04 3.53
C GLY A 21 -3.88 0.51 3.60
N ASP A 22 -4.09 1.83 3.62
CA ASP A 22 -5.43 2.44 3.60
C ASP A 22 -6.16 2.10 2.30
N SER A 23 -5.46 2.14 1.15
CA SER A 23 -6.05 1.77 -0.14
C SER A 23 -6.48 0.30 -0.17
N ILE A 24 -5.63 -0.61 0.31
CA ILE A 24 -5.94 -2.05 0.43
C ILE A 24 -7.17 -2.26 1.32
N ARG A 25 -7.25 -1.56 2.46
CA ARG A 25 -8.42 -1.61 3.35
C ARG A 25 -9.70 -1.22 2.61
N VAL A 26 -9.68 -0.10 1.88
CA VAL A 26 -10.85 0.36 1.10
C VAL A 26 -11.27 -0.67 0.06
N PHE A 27 -10.33 -1.26 -0.69
CA PHE A 27 -10.67 -2.29 -1.68
C PHE A 27 -11.20 -3.56 -1.02
N ARG A 28 -10.62 -3.98 0.12
CA ARG A 28 -11.11 -5.12 0.90
C ARG A 28 -12.56 -4.91 1.35
N GLU A 29 -12.87 -3.75 1.92
CA GLU A 29 -14.21 -3.42 2.41
C GLU A 29 -15.23 -3.29 1.27
N LYS A 30 -14.82 -2.79 0.10
CA LYS A 30 -15.67 -2.76 -1.11
C LYS A 30 -16.01 -4.14 -1.65
N ASN A 31 -15.12 -5.12 -1.45
CA ASN A 31 -15.36 -6.53 -1.77
C ASN A 31 -16.07 -7.28 -0.62
N GLU A 32 -16.54 -6.56 0.41
CA GLU A 32 -17.26 -7.11 1.57
C GLU A 32 -16.46 -8.13 2.40
N TYR A 33 -15.12 -8.11 2.29
CA TYR A 33 -14.26 -9.00 3.06
C TYR A 33 -13.92 -8.40 4.43
N SER A 34 -14.02 -9.21 5.48
CA SER A 34 -13.34 -8.95 6.74
C SER A 34 -11.82 -9.17 6.60
N GLN A 35 -11.04 -8.75 7.59
CA GLN A 35 -9.61 -9.04 7.61
C GLN A 35 -9.32 -10.55 7.70
N ASP A 36 -10.23 -11.32 8.31
CA ASP A 36 -10.12 -12.76 8.42
C ASP A 36 -10.42 -13.44 7.08
N ASP A 37 -11.46 -12.99 6.35
CA ASP A 37 -11.78 -13.51 5.01
C ASP A 37 -10.63 -13.29 4.03
N LEU A 38 -10.06 -12.07 4.01
CA LEU A 38 -8.93 -11.77 3.12
C LEU A 38 -7.68 -12.57 3.53
N ALA A 39 -7.46 -12.78 4.82
CA ALA A 39 -6.35 -13.57 5.30
C ALA A 39 -6.47 -15.04 4.88
N GLU A 40 -7.68 -15.60 4.95
CA GLU A 40 -7.99 -16.96 4.51
C GLU A 40 -7.71 -17.13 3.01
N ILE A 41 -8.27 -16.30 2.14
CA ILE A 41 -8.09 -16.44 0.69
C ILE A 41 -6.66 -16.16 0.22
N MET A 42 -5.90 -15.36 0.97
CA MET A 42 -4.48 -15.08 0.68
C MET A 42 -3.52 -16.07 1.35
N GLU A 43 -4.02 -17.01 2.15
CA GLU A 43 -3.24 -17.97 2.94
C GLU A 43 -2.20 -17.29 3.86
N VAL A 44 -2.61 -16.23 4.55
CA VAL A 44 -1.78 -15.48 5.51
C VAL A 44 -2.49 -15.34 6.85
N SER A 45 -1.77 -14.85 7.86
CA SER A 45 -2.42 -14.53 9.13
C SER A 45 -3.25 -13.24 9.04
N ARG A 46 -4.38 -13.19 9.75
CA ARG A 46 -5.13 -11.94 10.00
C ARG A 46 -4.22 -10.81 10.52
N THR A 47 -3.26 -11.14 11.37
CA THR A 47 -2.25 -10.20 11.89
C THR A 47 -1.40 -9.60 10.75
N THR A 48 -1.08 -10.39 9.72
CA THR A 48 -0.38 -9.90 8.52
C THR A 48 -1.23 -8.85 7.81
N ILE A 49 -2.49 -9.14 7.53
CA ILE A 49 -3.43 -8.18 6.90
C ILE A 49 -3.52 -6.90 7.73
N SER A 50 -3.73 -7.03 9.05
CA SER A 50 -3.80 -5.88 9.96
C SER A 50 -2.51 -5.03 9.97
N LYS A 51 -1.33 -5.65 9.99
CA LYS A 51 -0.06 -4.91 9.94
C LYS A 51 0.13 -4.18 8.60
N ILE A 52 -0.30 -4.78 7.50
CA ILE A 52 -0.24 -4.19 6.16
C ILE A 52 -1.13 -2.95 6.09
N GLU A 53 -2.40 -3.09 6.48
CA GLU A 53 -3.36 -1.97 6.43
C GLU A 53 -2.99 -0.81 7.35
N ASN A 54 -2.24 -1.08 8.42
CA ASN A 54 -1.75 -0.06 9.34
C ASN A 54 -0.35 0.46 8.98
N GLY A 55 0.16 0.14 7.79
CA GLY A 55 1.48 0.57 7.31
C GLY A 55 2.66 0.08 8.15
N LYS A 56 2.47 -0.94 9.01
CA LYS A 56 3.48 -1.50 9.92
C LYS A 56 4.29 -2.62 9.27
N PHE A 57 3.99 -2.99 8.04
CA PHE A 57 4.66 -4.05 7.31
C PHE A 57 5.25 -3.55 6.00
N ALA A 58 6.50 -3.90 5.70
CA ALA A 58 7.09 -3.68 4.40
C ALA A 58 6.62 -4.80 3.45
N ILE A 59 5.58 -4.50 2.67
CA ILE A 59 5.05 -5.42 1.66
C ILE A 59 5.97 -5.50 0.44
N SER A 60 6.12 -6.72 -0.10
CA SER A 60 6.77 -6.93 -1.40
C SER A 60 5.80 -6.62 -2.54
N ILE A 61 6.34 -6.51 -3.76
CA ILE A 61 5.52 -6.36 -4.97
C ILE A 61 4.61 -7.57 -5.17
N ASP A 62 5.07 -8.80 -4.88
CA ASP A 62 4.26 -10.01 -5.01
C ASP A 62 3.00 -9.95 -4.15
N TYR A 63 3.09 -9.35 -2.95
CA TYR A 63 1.91 -9.10 -2.12
C TYR A 63 0.95 -8.12 -2.78
N ILE A 64 1.45 -7.02 -3.36
CA ILE A 64 0.61 -6.05 -4.09
C ILE A 64 -0.11 -6.72 -5.25
N VAL A 65 0.60 -7.54 -6.04
CA VAL A 65 0.01 -8.29 -7.16
C VAL A 65 -1.07 -9.25 -6.65
N LYS A 66 -0.82 -9.99 -5.55
CA LYS A 66 -1.84 -10.84 -4.93
C LYS A 66 -3.06 -10.04 -4.48
N PHE A 67 -2.86 -8.90 -3.79
CA PHE A 67 -3.99 -8.05 -3.41
C PHE A 67 -4.77 -7.57 -4.63
N GLY A 68 -4.08 -7.17 -5.70
CA GLY A 68 -4.74 -6.77 -6.96
C GLY A 68 -5.59 -7.88 -7.55
N TRP A 69 -5.12 -9.12 -7.50
CA TRP A 69 -5.87 -10.31 -7.94
C TRP A 69 -7.12 -10.56 -7.10
N TYR A 70 -7.03 -10.54 -5.76
CA TYR A 70 -8.15 -10.86 -4.87
C TYR A 70 -9.13 -9.70 -4.65
N LEU A 71 -8.68 -8.45 -4.84
CA LEU A 71 -9.46 -7.25 -4.56
C LEU A 71 -9.83 -6.44 -5.81
N ASP A 72 -9.55 -6.99 -6.99
CA ASP A 72 -9.87 -6.42 -8.31
C ASP A 72 -9.31 -5.00 -8.51
N PHE A 73 -7.99 -4.86 -8.37
CA PHE A 73 -7.30 -3.61 -8.71
C PHE A 73 -5.96 -3.83 -9.42
N ASP A 74 -5.63 -2.88 -10.30
CA ASP A 74 -4.30 -2.73 -10.87
C ASP A 74 -3.50 -1.63 -10.16
N PHE A 75 -2.17 -1.71 -10.22
CA PHE A 75 -1.29 -0.64 -9.78
C PHE A 75 -0.32 -0.25 -10.89
N VAL A 76 -0.08 1.05 -11.03
CA VAL A 76 0.84 1.61 -12.02
C VAL A 76 1.73 2.68 -11.40
N LEU A 77 2.94 2.82 -11.91
CA LEU A 77 3.86 3.86 -11.46
C LEU A 77 3.51 5.19 -12.13
N MET A 78 3.28 6.21 -11.31
CA MET A 78 2.97 7.56 -11.77
C MET A 78 4.10 8.53 -11.46
N LYS A 79 4.29 9.52 -12.35
CA LYS A 79 5.23 10.61 -12.12
C LYS A 79 4.71 11.51 -10.99
N LYS A 80 5.60 11.92 -10.08
CA LYS A 80 5.25 12.93 -9.07
C LYS A 80 4.76 14.21 -9.77
N ILE A 81 3.53 14.58 -9.48
CA ILE A 81 2.96 15.87 -9.90
C ILE A 81 3.44 16.92 -8.90
N LYS A 82 3.99 18.02 -9.38
CA LYS A 82 4.22 19.19 -8.52
C LYS A 82 2.85 19.80 -8.29
N THR A 83 2.29 19.66 -7.09
CA THR A 83 1.17 20.51 -6.66
C THR A 83 1.70 21.95 -6.76
N GLY A 84 1.14 22.73 -7.69
CA GLY A 84 1.41 24.15 -7.73
C GLY A 84 1.00 24.74 -6.39
N ASN A 85 1.89 25.47 -5.73
CA ASN A 85 1.51 26.29 -4.60
C ASN A 85 0.38 27.22 -5.07
N SER A 86 -0.83 27.01 -4.57
CA SER A 86 -1.85 28.04 -4.54
C SER A 86 -1.20 29.24 -3.85
N LYS A 87 -0.95 30.29 -4.62
CA LYS A 87 -0.64 31.61 -4.08
C LYS A 87 -1.81 32.13 -3.27
#